data_AF-A0A352JC87-F1
#
_entry.id   AF-A0A352JC87-F1
#
_cell.length_a   1.000
_cell.length_b   1.000
_cell.length_c   1.000
_cell.angle_alpha   90.00
_cell.angle_beta   90.00
_cell.angle_gamma   90.00
#
_symmetry.space_group_name_H-M   'P 1'
#
loop_
_entity.id
_entity.type
_entity.pdbx_description
1 polymer ?
#
loop_
_entity_poly.entity_id
_entity_poly.type
_entity_poly.pdbx_seq_one_letter_code
_entity_poly.pdbx_strand_id
1 'polypeptide(L)' 'AIASRAEAGIYQGKLVFSLPGSSNAVKLAIEQLILPEIIHLVRQLKGLH' A
#
# COMPACT_ATOMS: atom_id res chain seq x y z
N ALA A 1 5.17 7.24 11.89
CA ALA A 1 4.03 6.78 11.07
C ALA A 1 3.88 7.68 9.84
N ILE A 2 4.29 7.21 8.66
CA ILE A 2 4.12 7.92 7.37
C ILE A 2 2.81 7.49 6.67
N ALA A 3 2.14 6.45 7.16
CA ALA A 3 0.87 5.96 6.63
C ALA A 3 -0.34 6.89 6.84
N SER A 4 -0.21 7.99 7.60
CA SER A 4 -1.37 8.84 7.93
C SER A 4 -1.67 9.94 6.90
N ARG A 5 -0.85 10.12 5.85
CA ARG A 5 -1.06 11.14 4.81
C ARG A 5 -0.79 10.68 3.36
N ALA A 6 -0.39 9.43 3.14
CA ALA A 6 -0.52 8.77 1.85
C ALA A 6 -1.76 7.88 1.94
N GLU A 7 -2.85 8.25 1.28
CA GLU A 7 -4.09 7.47 1.32
C GLU A 7 -3.84 6.11 0.65
N ALA A 8 -4.00 5.04 1.43
CA ALA A 8 -4.08 3.66 0.96
C ALA A 8 -5.43 3.10 1.39
N GLY A 9 -6.14 2.44 0.48
CA GLY A 9 -7.51 1.99 0.75
C GLY A 9 -7.94 0.85 -0.16
N ILE A 10 -9.12 0.30 0.13
CA ILE A 10 -9.76 -0.73 -0.68
C ILE A 10 -10.87 -0.08 -1.50
N TYR A 11 -10.80 -0.20 -2.82
CA TYR A 11 -11.85 0.23 -3.73
C TYR A 11 -12.25 -0.94 -4.63
N GLN A 12 -13.53 -1.34 -4.59
CA GLN A 12 -14.08 -2.45 -5.37
C GLN A 12 -13.25 -3.75 -5.27
N GLY A 13 -12.81 -4.11 -4.07
CA GLY A 13 -12.01 -5.31 -3.85
C GLY A 13 -10.57 -5.19 -4.38
N LYS A 14 -10.05 -3.98 -4.56
CA LYS A 14 -8.66 -3.72 -4.98
C LYS A 14 -7.97 -2.81 -3.99
N LEU A 15 -6.70 -3.06 -3.74
CA LEU A 15 -5.85 -2.14 -2.99
C LEU A 15 -5.42 -0.98 -3.91
N VAL A 16 -5.58 0.24 -3.43
CA VAL A 16 -5.20 1.47 -4.12
C VAL A 16 -4.26 2.25 -3.21
N PHE A 17 -3.14 2.72 -3.76
CA PHE A 17 -2.13 3.51 -3.04
C PHE A 17 -1.87 4.81 -3.80
N SER A 18 -1.97 5.95 -3.13
CA SER A 18 -1.53 7.23 -3.67
C SER A 18 -0.07 7.48 -3.28
N LEU A 19 0.81 7.69 -4.27
CA LEU A 19 2.25 7.86 -4.09
C LEU A 19 2.72 9.24 -4.59
N PRO A 20 3.83 9.79 -4.05
CA PRO A 20 4.40 11.03 -4.56
C PRO A 20 4.91 10.86 -6.01
N GLY A 21 4.86 11.93 -6.81
CA GLY A 21 5.15 11.85 -8.25
C GLY A 21 6.62 11.63 -8.65
N SER A 22 7.57 11.67 -7.73
CA SER A 22 8.99 11.44 -8.05
C SER A 22 9.36 9.95 -7.98
N SER A 23 10.19 9.49 -8.91
CA SER A 23 10.58 8.07 -8.99
C SER A 23 11.28 7.57 -7.73
N ASN A 24 12.08 8.42 -7.06
CA ASN A 24 12.74 8.06 -5.81
C ASN A 24 11.74 7.84 -4.67
N ALA A 25 10.68 8.66 -4.60
CA ALA A 25 9.65 8.51 -3.59
C ALA A 25 8.77 7.28 -3.85
N VAL A 26 8.45 7.00 -5.12
CA VAL A 26 7.74 5.77 -5.52
C VAL A 26 8.56 4.53 -5.14
N LYS A 27 9.85 4.52 -5.48
CA LYS A 27 10.75 3.40 -5.15
C LYS A 27 10.78 3.15 -3.63
N LEU A 28 10.97 4.20 -2.85
CA LEU A 28 10.98 4.11 -1.39
C LEU A 28 9.66 3.56 -0.85
N ALA A 29 8.52 4.06 -1.32
CA ALA A 29 7.21 3.60 -0.87
C ALA A 29 6.95 2.12 -1.23
N ILE A 30 7.37 1.69 -2.42
CA ILE A 30 7.23 0.29 -2.85
C ILE A 30 8.11 -0.61 -2.00
N GLU A 31 9.40 -0.32 -1.90
CA GLU A 31 10.38 -1.21 -1.28
C GLU A 31 10.26 -1.27 0.24
N GLN A 32 9.96 -0.15 0.89
CA GLN A 32 9.99 -0.06 2.35
C GLN A 32 8.62 -0.22 3.00
N LEU A 33 7.51 -0.04 2.26
CA LEU A 33 6.15 -0.05 2.83
C LEU A 33 5.23 -1.06 2.15
N ILE A 34 5.11 -1.02 0.81
CA ILE A 34 4.10 -1.84 0.11
C ILE A 34 4.54 -3.30 -0.01
N LEU A 35 5.74 -3.56 -0.53
CA LEU A 35 6.21 -4.94 -0.77
C LEU A 35 6.29 -5.78 0.50
N PRO A 36 6.80 -5.29 1.64
CA PRO A 36 6.85 -6.07 2.87
C PRO A 36 5.47 -6.51 3.37
N GLU A 37 4.43 -5.70 3.15
CA GLU A 37 3.09 -5.91 3.70
C GLU A 37 2.07 -6.46 2.69
N ILE A 38 2.42 -6.58 1.40
CA ILE A 38 1.45 -6.89 0.33
C ILE A 38 0.71 -8.22 0.57
N ILE A 39 1.38 -9.23 1.13
CA ILE A 39 0.77 -10.52 1.43
C ILE A 39 -0.28 -10.37 2.54
N HIS A 40 0.04 -9.65 3.62
CA HIS A 40 -0.91 -9.37 4.70
C HIS A 40 -2.12 -8.58 4.19
N LEU A 41 -1.88 -7.53 3.40
CA LEU A 41 -2.94 -6.70 2.84
C LEU A 41 -3.88 -7.48 1.91
N VAL A 42 -3.35 -8.37 1.07
CA VAL A 42 -4.17 -9.22 0.19
C VAL A 42 -4.95 -10.28 0.99
N ARG A 43 -4.39 -10.83 2.08
CA ARG A 43 -5.11 -11.76 2.95
C ARG A 43 -6.27 -11.07 3.67
N GLN A 44 -6.03 -9.87 4.21
CA GLN A 44 -7.09 -9.04 4.80
C GLN A 44 -8.18 -8.71 3.79
N LEU A 45 -7.82 -8.36 2.55
CA LEU A 45 -8.77 -8.10 1.47
C LEU A 45 -9.66 -9.32 1.17
N LYS A 46 -9.13 -10.53 1.30
CA LYS A 46 -9.87 -11.79 1.09
C LYS A 46 -10.62 -12.28 2.34
N GLY A 47 -10.55 -11.57 3.47
CA GLY A 47 -11.14 -12.01 4.73
C GLY A 47 -10.50 -13.27 5.32
N LEU A 48 -9.26 -13.57 4.92
CA LEU A 48 -8.50 -14.72 5.41
C LEU A 48 -7.68 -14.27 6.64
N HIS A 49 -8.20 -14.55 7.83
CA HIS A 49 -7.48 -14.40 9.10
C HIS A 49 -6.61 -15.63 9.38
#